data_AF-X0SPE5-F1
#
_entry.id   AF-X0SPE5-F1
#
_cell.length_a   1.000
_cell.length_b   1.000
_cell.length_c   1.000
_cell.angle_alpha   90.00
_cell.angle_beta   90.00
_cell.angle_gamma   90.00
#
_symmetry.space_group_name_H-M   'P 1'
#
loop_
_entity.id
_entity.type
_entity.pdbx_description
1 polymer ?
#
loop_
_entity_poly.entity_id
_entity_poly.type
_entity_poly.pdbx_seq_one_letter_code
_entity_poly.pdbx_strand_id
1 'polypeptide(L)'
;MYAPIERLVKYAEVEQERPLIMCEYAHAMGNSVGNLQDYWDVIEKYKHLQGGYIWDWVDQALRKKTTGGVEFWAYGGDYGDIPNDDNFLCNGIVQPDRKPNPSLYEVKKVYQYIKAEAIDPAGGKVRIRNRYDFISLDFVDILWELSADGELLQRGKMPGMSLAPRQTQEVTIPFSKPILKAGAEYWLKIIFALAEDTLWAESDHVVAWDQFKVPFDVAPAAEANVDGMAELELQQSDKVITVTGDDFTVTVGKKSGAIESLKFGDVELIKRPLIPNFWRVPIDNDKGNGMPDRLGVWKRAGPDRTINEVGAEQVKPQVVCISVRASLPAGNCDYRSIYTVYGSGDVVVENSLEKPENVNLPNLPRFGMQMAMPEEFNRMTWYGRGPQESYWDRKSGAAVGIYSGQVEEVIHDY
;
A
#
# COMPACT_ATOMS: atom_id res chain seq x y z
N MET A 1 5.15 22.82 17.86
CA MET A 1 5.60 21.45 17.61
C MET A 1 4.38 20.54 17.61
N TYR A 2 4.32 19.61 16.65
CA TYR A 2 3.32 18.53 16.55
C TYR A 2 1.86 18.98 16.73
N ALA A 3 1.51 20.13 16.15
CA ALA A 3 0.16 20.67 16.23
C ALA A 3 -0.77 19.86 15.30
N PRO A 4 -1.92 19.37 15.79
CA PRO A 4 -2.87 18.65 14.94
C PRO A 4 -3.49 19.60 13.90
N ILE A 5 -3.99 19.04 12.79
CA ILE A 5 -4.51 19.81 11.65
C ILE A 5 -5.63 20.77 12.07
N GLU A 6 -6.50 20.37 12.99
CA GLU A 6 -7.60 21.21 13.50
C GLU A 6 -7.08 22.50 14.14
N ARG A 7 -5.90 22.44 14.79
CA ARG A 7 -5.26 23.62 15.36
C ARG A 7 -4.72 24.56 14.28
N LEU A 8 -4.19 24.01 13.19
CA LEU A 8 -3.74 24.80 12.03
C LEU A 8 -4.93 25.52 11.38
N VAL A 9 -6.02 24.79 11.13
CA VAL A 9 -7.26 25.37 10.56
C VAL A 9 -7.78 26.50 11.45
N LYS A 10 -7.93 26.25 12.76
CA LYS A 10 -8.41 27.27 13.70
C LYS A 10 -7.54 28.53 13.73
N TYR A 11 -6.22 28.38 13.59
CA TYR A 11 -5.32 29.52 13.50
C TYR A 11 -5.55 30.32 12.20
N ALA A 12 -5.78 29.61 11.10
CA ALA A 12 -5.82 30.19 9.77
C ALA A 12 -7.21 30.72 9.32
N GLU A 13 -8.27 30.42 10.06
CA GLU A 13 -9.64 30.88 9.79
C GLU A 13 -9.90 32.35 10.15
N VAL A 14 -9.05 32.95 10.96
CA VAL A 14 -9.11 34.37 11.30
C VAL A 14 -7.89 35.10 10.75
N GLU A 15 -7.99 36.41 10.56
CA GLU A 15 -6.84 37.21 10.12
C GLU A 15 -5.72 37.16 11.17
N GLN A 16 -4.50 36.89 10.73
CA GLN A 16 -3.32 36.82 11.58
C GLN A 16 -2.29 37.86 11.17
N GLU A 17 -1.66 38.49 12.15
CA GLU A 17 -0.51 39.39 11.93
C GLU A 17 0.80 38.62 11.66
N ARG A 18 0.83 37.33 11.95
CA ARG A 18 2.02 36.48 11.81
C ARG A 18 1.68 35.19 11.06
N PRO A 19 2.64 34.63 10.30
CA PRO A 19 2.48 33.29 9.76
C PRO A 19 2.68 32.22 10.84
N LEU A 20 2.09 31.05 10.63
CA LEU A 20 2.38 29.84 11.38
C LEU A 20 3.33 28.95 10.58
N ILE A 21 4.46 28.63 11.20
CA ILE A 21 5.45 27.67 10.70
C ILE A 21 5.64 26.62 11.80
N MET A 22 5.51 25.34 11.45
CA MET A 22 5.73 24.26 12.40
C MET A 22 7.23 23.98 12.51
N CYS A 23 7.84 24.33 13.64
CA CYS A 23 9.26 24.02 13.88
C CYS A 23 9.55 22.50 13.89
N GLU A 24 8.56 21.68 14.26
CA GLU A 24 8.58 20.23 14.16
C GLU A 24 7.15 19.73 13.88
N TYR A 25 7.00 18.84 12.91
CA TYR A 25 5.78 18.09 12.62
C TYR A 25 6.13 16.75 11.95
N ALA A 26 5.13 15.87 11.75
CA ALA A 26 5.28 14.59 11.05
C ALA A 26 6.49 13.77 11.54
N HIS A 27 6.50 13.41 12.83
CA HIS A 27 7.57 12.62 13.46
C HIS A 27 7.84 11.31 12.69
N ALA A 28 9.06 11.12 12.18
CA ALA A 28 9.40 10.10 11.20
C ALA A 28 10.02 8.81 11.77
N MET A 29 9.90 8.58 13.09
CA MET A 29 10.39 7.38 13.78
C MET A 29 9.83 6.07 13.22
N GLY A 30 10.74 5.20 12.76
CA GLY A 30 10.42 3.91 12.16
C GLY A 30 9.50 4.06 10.94
N ASN A 31 8.50 3.18 10.82
CA ASN A 31 7.52 3.27 9.74
C ASN A 31 6.43 4.31 10.06
N SER A 32 6.64 5.57 9.62
CA SER A 32 5.81 6.72 9.99
C SER A 32 5.51 7.66 8.81
N VAL A 33 5.27 8.95 9.09
CA VAL A 33 4.95 10.01 8.11
C VAL A 33 3.61 9.74 7.39
N GLY A 34 2.65 9.15 8.11
CA GLY A 34 1.25 9.08 7.68
C GLY A 34 0.61 10.47 7.69
N ASN A 35 -0.45 10.65 6.90
CA ASN A 35 -1.26 11.87 6.74
C ASN A 35 -0.51 13.15 6.31
N LEU A 36 0.73 13.04 5.79
CA LEU A 36 1.50 14.20 5.32
C LEU A 36 0.75 15.00 4.24
N GLN A 37 0.05 14.33 3.33
CA GLN A 37 -0.77 14.97 2.31
C GLN A 37 -1.87 15.84 2.94
N ASP A 38 -2.51 15.37 4.01
CA ASP A 38 -3.61 16.08 4.66
C ASP A 38 -3.14 17.40 5.30
N TYR A 39 -1.93 17.41 5.89
CA TYR A 39 -1.31 18.66 6.35
C TYR A 39 -1.10 19.64 5.19
N TRP A 40 -0.57 19.16 4.07
CA TRP A 40 -0.26 20.03 2.93
C TRP A 40 -1.48 20.53 2.20
N ASP A 41 -2.56 19.74 2.13
CA ASP A 41 -3.85 20.21 1.60
C ASP A 41 -4.38 21.41 2.40
N VAL A 42 -4.19 21.40 3.73
CA VAL A 42 -4.55 22.53 4.60
C VAL A 42 -3.55 23.68 4.47
N ILE A 43 -2.24 23.42 4.51
CA ILE A 43 -1.21 24.46 4.38
C ILE A 43 -1.38 25.25 3.08
N GLU A 44 -1.65 24.56 1.97
CA GLU A 44 -1.80 25.21 0.67
C GLU A 44 -3.13 25.96 0.49
N LYS A 45 -4.13 25.65 1.30
CA LYS A 45 -5.44 26.30 1.27
C LYS A 45 -5.45 27.66 1.97
N TYR A 46 -4.67 27.84 3.02
CA TYR A 46 -4.73 29.04 3.86
C TYR A 46 -3.46 29.89 3.80
N LYS A 47 -3.62 31.21 3.59
CA LYS A 47 -2.52 32.17 3.40
C LYS A 47 -1.56 32.30 4.59
N HIS A 48 -2.02 32.06 5.81
CA HIS A 48 -1.22 32.23 7.03
C HIS A 48 -0.39 31.00 7.40
N LEU A 49 -0.58 29.87 6.71
CA LEU A 49 0.17 28.64 6.94
C LEU A 49 1.32 28.56 5.94
N GLN A 50 2.55 28.53 6.43
CA GLN A 50 3.76 28.54 5.58
C GLN A 50 4.61 27.26 5.74
N GLY A 51 3.97 26.14 6.06
CA GLY A 51 4.61 24.83 6.15
C GLY A 51 5.32 24.58 7.48
N GLY A 52 6.41 23.82 7.43
CA GLY A 52 7.16 23.41 8.61
C GLY A 52 8.30 22.44 8.30
N TYR A 53 8.95 21.96 9.36
CA TYR A 53 10.12 21.10 9.31
C TYR A 53 9.77 19.70 9.85
N ILE A 54 9.95 18.68 9.02
CA ILE A 54 9.78 17.28 9.41
C ILE A 54 10.84 16.93 10.45
N TRP A 55 10.44 16.20 11.49
CA TRP A 55 11.38 15.64 12.46
C TRP A 55 11.61 14.15 12.18
N ASP A 56 12.78 13.72 11.72
CA ASP A 56 13.94 14.51 11.30
C ASP A 56 14.63 13.91 10.07
N TRP A 57 15.87 14.33 9.79
CA TRP A 57 16.58 13.92 8.57
C TRP A 57 17.09 12.49 8.65
N VAL A 58 17.89 12.14 9.66
CA VAL A 58 18.71 10.93 9.67
C VAL A 58 18.62 10.20 11.02
N ASP A 59 18.47 8.88 10.97
CA ASP A 59 18.57 8.03 12.15
C ASP A 59 19.96 8.16 12.80
N GLN A 60 20.00 8.34 14.11
CA GLN A 60 21.25 8.56 14.86
C GLN A 60 21.91 7.26 15.35
N ALA A 61 21.49 6.11 14.82
CA ALA A 61 22.03 4.82 15.21
C ALA A 61 23.48 4.63 14.74
N LEU A 62 24.29 3.97 15.57
CA LEU A 62 25.73 3.81 15.35
C LEU A 62 26.05 2.43 14.79
N ARG A 63 26.94 2.36 13.81
CA ARG A 63 27.39 1.07 13.26
C ARG A 63 28.11 0.25 14.34
N LYS A 64 27.63 -0.97 14.56
CA LYS A 64 28.24 -1.95 15.47
C LYS A 64 28.29 -3.34 14.83
N LYS A 65 29.11 -4.24 15.38
CA LYS A 65 29.18 -5.65 14.97
C LYS A 65 28.73 -6.56 16.10
N THR A 66 28.01 -7.63 15.75
CA THR A 66 27.74 -8.75 16.67
C THR A 66 29.03 -9.54 16.94
N THR A 67 29.01 -10.47 17.91
CA THR A 67 30.13 -11.39 18.17
C THR A 67 30.50 -12.23 16.94
N GLY A 68 29.52 -12.49 16.04
CA GLY A 68 29.73 -13.20 14.78
C GLY A 68 30.22 -12.32 13.63
N GLY A 69 30.44 -11.03 13.84
CA GLY A 69 30.96 -10.10 12.83
C GLY A 69 29.92 -9.46 11.90
N VAL A 70 28.63 -9.73 12.10
CA VAL A 70 27.53 -9.13 11.34
C VAL A 70 27.33 -7.67 11.77
N GLU A 71 27.31 -6.75 10.81
CA GLU A 71 27.06 -5.32 11.06
C GLU A 71 25.57 -5.06 11.33
N PHE A 72 25.28 -4.13 12.24
CA PHE A 72 23.94 -3.64 12.54
C PHE A 72 24.00 -2.19 13.02
N TRP A 73 22.85 -1.53 13.02
CA TRP A 73 22.66 -0.18 13.56
C TRP A 73 22.27 -0.28 15.04
N ALA A 74 23.18 0.12 15.92
CA ALA A 74 22.99 0.07 17.38
C ALA A 74 22.38 1.37 17.91
N TYR A 75 21.53 1.26 18.92
CA TYR A 75 20.85 2.38 19.59
C TYR A 75 21.02 2.29 21.12
N GLY A 76 20.24 3.07 21.90
CA GLY A 76 20.35 3.11 23.37
C GLY A 76 20.25 1.72 24.02
N GLY A 77 21.14 1.43 24.97
CA GLY A 77 21.22 0.13 25.65
C GLY A 77 22.16 -0.88 24.98
N ASP A 78 22.44 -0.77 23.68
CA ASP A 78 23.38 -1.67 23.00
C ASP A 78 24.83 -1.49 23.49
N TYR A 79 25.16 -0.39 24.16
CA TYR A 79 26.48 -0.12 24.72
C TYR A 79 26.56 -0.38 26.23
N GLY A 80 25.50 -0.94 26.84
CA GLY A 80 25.40 -1.15 28.28
C GLY A 80 25.16 0.14 29.08
N ASP A 81 24.79 1.21 28.38
CA ASP A 81 24.43 2.52 28.93
C ASP A 81 23.10 2.47 29.72
N ILE A 82 23.12 3.03 30.93
CA ILE A 82 21.98 3.09 31.86
C ILE A 82 22.01 4.45 32.60
N PRO A 83 20.93 5.26 32.56
CA PRO A 83 19.70 5.04 31.81
C PRO A 83 19.89 5.22 30.30
N ASN A 84 18.94 4.74 29.50
CA ASN A 84 18.83 4.96 28.06
C ASN A 84 17.35 5.08 27.64
N ASP A 85 17.10 5.64 26.45
CA ASP A 85 15.77 5.84 25.87
C ASP A 85 15.56 4.99 24.59
N ASP A 86 16.16 3.79 24.54
CA ASP A 86 15.97 2.79 23.47
C ASP A 86 16.22 3.39 22.05
N ASN A 87 15.33 3.12 21.09
CA ASN A 87 15.42 3.58 19.71
C ASN A 87 14.87 4.99 19.46
N PHE A 88 14.60 5.80 20.49
CA PHE A 88 14.02 7.16 20.34
C PHE A 88 14.93 8.17 19.60
N LEU A 89 16.15 7.76 19.26
CA LEU A 89 17.11 8.49 18.43
C LEU A 89 17.01 8.14 16.91
N CYS A 90 16.19 7.16 16.55
CA CYS A 90 15.97 6.70 15.17
C CYS A 90 14.70 7.33 14.59
N ASN A 91 14.77 8.60 14.22
CA ASN A 91 13.64 9.42 13.78
C ASN A 91 13.72 9.89 12.32
N GLY A 92 14.64 9.32 11.53
CA GLY A 92 15.03 9.86 10.24
C GLY A 92 14.13 9.43 9.08
N ILE A 93 13.96 10.33 8.11
CA ILE A 93 13.47 9.95 6.76
C ILE A 93 14.56 9.28 5.91
N VAL A 94 15.81 9.22 6.40
CA VAL A 94 16.89 8.38 5.87
C VAL A 94 17.58 7.59 6.99
N GLN A 95 18.10 6.41 6.65
CA GLN A 95 18.90 5.55 7.52
C GLN A 95 20.27 6.19 7.86
N PRO A 96 21.04 5.64 8.83
CA PRO A 96 22.34 6.19 9.20
C PRO A 96 23.36 6.26 8.04
N ASP A 97 23.25 5.39 7.03
CA ASP A 97 24.07 5.41 5.80
C ASP A 97 23.48 6.29 4.67
N ARG A 98 22.44 7.07 4.96
CA ARG A 98 21.70 7.96 4.05
C ARG A 98 20.86 7.24 3.00
N LYS A 99 20.66 5.92 3.12
CA LYS A 99 19.64 5.24 2.33
C LYS A 99 18.25 5.76 2.70
N PRO A 100 17.38 6.00 1.72
CA PRO A 100 16.06 6.56 1.97
C PRO A 100 15.16 5.55 2.69
N ASN A 101 14.49 6.00 3.76
CA ASN A 101 13.33 5.28 4.27
C ASN A 101 12.14 5.50 3.31
N PRO A 102 11.16 4.58 3.21
CA PRO A 102 10.05 4.69 2.28
C PRO A 102 9.22 5.97 2.41
N SER A 103 9.21 6.57 3.61
CA SER A 103 8.59 7.87 3.88
C SER A 103 9.17 9.01 3.04
N LEU A 104 10.46 8.97 2.66
CA LEU A 104 11.08 10.03 1.85
C LEU A 104 10.42 10.17 0.47
N TYR A 105 9.93 9.08 -0.11
CA TYR A 105 9.23 9.13 -1.40
C TYR A 105 7.86 9.83 -1.29
N GLU A 106 7.18 9.69 -0.15
CA GLU A 106 5.97 10.48 0.14
C GLU A 106 6.33 11.96 0.31
N VAL A 107 7.39 12.27 1.06
CA VAL A 107 7.87 13.66 1.22
C VAL A 107 8.17 14.29 -0.14
N LYS A 108 8.90 13.58 -1.02
CA LYS A 108 9.21 14.04 -2.38
C LYS A 108 7.95 14.36 -3.18
N LYS A 109 6.91 13.51 -3.09
CA LYS A 109 5.64 13.73 -3.79
C LYS A 109 4.89 14.93 -3.22
N VAL A 110 4.70 14.99 -1.91
CA VAL A 110 3.90 16.04 -1.27
C VAL A 110 4.55 17.40 -1.42
N TYR A 111 5.90 17.46 -1.41
CA TYR A 111 6.66 18.70 -1.51
C TYR A 111 6.89 19.16 -2.96
N GLN A 112 6.41 18.44 -3.97
CA GLN A 112 6.66 18.80 -5.37
C GLN A 112 6.05 20.18 -5.71
N TYR A 113 6.79 20.99 -6.47
CA TYR A 113 6.39 22.37 -6.82
C TYR A 113 5.69 22.50 -8.19
N ILE A 114 5.50 21.39 -8.89
CA ILE A 114 4.71 21.35 -10.12
C ILE A 114 3.54 20.41 -9.86
N LYS A 115 2.31 20.88 -10.08
CA LYS A 115 1.10 20.05 -9.92
C LYS A 115 0.41 19.91 -11.27
N ALA A 116 0.08 18.68 -11.65
CA ALA A 116 -0.91 18.45 -12.68
C ALA A 116 -2.25 18.08 -12.01
N GLU A 117 -3.34 18.63 -12.55
CA GLU A 117 -4.70 18.34 -12.11
C GLU A 117 -5.53 17.86 -13.30
N ALA A 118 -6.30 16.79 -13.09
CA ALA A 118 -7.26 16.30 -14.06
C ALA A 118 -8.38 17.33 -14.31
N ILE A 119 -8.62 17.68 -15.59
CA ILE A 119 -9.84 18.39 -16.01
C ILE A 119 -10.74 17.43 -16.79
N ASP A 120 -10.18 16.78 -17.81
CA ASP A 120 -10.81 15.71 -18.59
C ASP A 120 -9.72 14.70 -18.98
N PRO A 121 -9.43 13.71 -18.11
CA PRO A 121 -8.39 12.72 -18.39
C PRO A 121 -8.66 11.89 -19.64
N ALA A 122 -9.92 11.65 -20.00
CA ALA A 122 -10.29 10.86 -21.18
C ALA A 122 -10.00 11.61 -22.49
N GLY A 123 -10.17 12.93 -22.50
CA GLY A 123 -9.73 13.82 -23.57
C GLY A 123 -8.28 14.30 -23.42
N GLY A 124 -7.54 13.83 -22.42
CA GLY A 124 -6.16 14.25 -22.13
C GLY A 124 -6.01 15.67 -21.62
N LYS A 125 -7.08 16.35 -21.21
CA LYS A 125 -7.04 17.72 -20.72
C LYS A 125 -6.63 17.77 -19.24
N VAL A 126 -5.53 18.46 -18.98
CA VAL A 126 -4.98 18.63 -17.63
C VAL A 126 -4.59 20.09 -17.39
N ARG A 127 -4.56 20.49 -16.12
CA ARG A 127 -4.08 21.79 -15.69
C ARG A 127 -2.73 21.63 -15.01
N ILE A 128 -1.70 22.28 -15.56
CA ILE A 128 -0.37 22.35 -14.96
C ILE A 128 -0.27 23.65 -14.16
N ARG A 129 0.15 23.54 -12.90
CA ARG A 129 0.39 24.67 -12.02
C ARG A 129 1.87 24.76 -11.67
N ASN A 130 2.46 25.92 -11.93
CA ASN A 130 3.78 26.26 -11.42
C ASN A 130 3.63 26.86 -10.01
N ARG A 131 4.12 26.16 -8.99
CA ARG A 131 4.13 26.67 -7.61
C ARG A 131 5.46 27.29 -7.19
N TYR A 132 6.48 27.30 -8.04
CA TYR A 132 7.70 28.04 -7.75
C TYR A 132 7.41 29.54 -7.65
N ASP A 133 8.18 30.22 -6.81
CA ASP A 133 8.08 31.67 -6.58
C ASP A 133 8.87 32.50 -7.59
N PHE A 134 9.96 31.94 -8.14
CA PHE A 134 10.95 32.72 -8.89
C PHE A 134 11.38 32.12 -10.22
N ILE A 135 11.07 30.85 -10.50
CA ILE A 135 11.48 30.16 -11.74
C ILE A 135 10.26 29.75 -12.58
N SER A 136 10.40 29.89 -13.89
CA SER A 136 9.47 29.31 -14.88
C SER A 136 9.73 27.81 -15.06
N LEU A 137 8.88 27.11 -15.81
CA LEU A 137 8.98 25.65 -16.04
C LEU A 137 9.80 25.25 -17.27
N ASP A 138 10.59 26.15 -17.85
CA ASP A 138 11.47 25.88 -18.99
C ASP A 138 12.66 24.97 -18.64
N PHE A 139 12.98 24.80 -17.36
CA PHE A 139 14.04 23.89 -16.90
C PHE A 139 13.63 22.41 -16.86
N VAL A 140 12.35 22.09 -17.12
CA VAL A 140 11.85 20.71 -17.11
C VAL A 140 11.33 20.24 -18.46
N ASP A 141 11.57 18.97 -18.73
CA ASP A 141 10.84 18.21 -19.73
C ASP A 141 9.54 17.66 -19.15
N ILE A 142 8.45 17.85 -19.89
CA ILE A 142 7.13 17.30 -19.55
C ILE A 142 6.93 16.02 -20.37
N LEU A 143 7.01 14.87 -19.71
CA LEU A 143 6.81 13.55 -20.29
C LEU A 143 5.43 13.02 -19.88
N TRP A 144 4.85 12.15 -20.69
CA TRP A 144 3.58 11.50 -20.40
C TRP A 144 3.60 10.02 -20.79
N GLU A 145 2.82 9.23 -20.06
CA GLU A 145 2.64 7.79 -20.26
C GLU A 145 1.16 7.45 -20.14
N LEU A 146 0.62 6.71 -21.12
CA LEU A 146 -0.70 6.08 -21.05
C LEU A 146 -0.49 4.57 -20.94
N SER A 147 -1.04 3.96 -19.90
CA SER A 147 -0.97 2.51 -19.67
C SER A 147 -2.36 1.87 -19.53
N ALA A 148 -2.44 0.56 -19.78
CA ALA A 148 -3.60 -0.28 -19.51
C ALA A 148 -3.16 -1.49 -18.66
N ASP A 149 -3.77 -1.68 -17.49
CA ASP A 149 -3.40 -2.71 -16.51
C ASP A 149 -1.89 -2.73 -16.19
N GLY A 150 -1.28 -1.54 -16.23
CA GLY A 150 0.15 -1.31 -16.00
C GLY A 150 1.05 -1.55 -17.23
N GLU A 151 0.54 -2.07 -18.35
CA GLU A 151 1.28 -2.14 -19.60
C GLU A 151 1.31 -0.78 -20.31
N LEU A 152 2.50 -0.31 -20.69
CA LEU A 152 2.66 0.95 -21.42
C LEU A 152 2.08 0.84 -22.84
N LEU A 153 1.09 1.67 -23.16
CA LEU A 153 0.49 1.74 -24.50
C LEU A 153 1.13 2.83 -25.35
N GLN A 154 1.30 4.01 -24.76
CA GLN A 154 1.81 5.20 -25.44
C GLN A 154 2.63 6.03 -24.46
N ARG A 155 3.65 6.71 -24.97
CA ARG A 155 4.39 7.73 -24.24
C ARG A 155 4.84 8.83 -25.18
N GLY A 156 5.15 10.00 -24.61
CA GLY A 156 5.71 11.09 -25.38
C GLY A 156 6.26 12.20 -24.50
N LYS A 157 6.82 13.19 -25.18
CA LYS A 157 7.31 14.45 -24.61
C LYS A 157 6.46 15.58 -25.17
N MET A 158 5.97 16.47 -24.31
CA MET A 158 5.28 17.68 -24.73
C MET A 158 6.28 18.68 -25.35
N PRO A 159 5.83 19.60 -26.21
CA PRO A 159 6.61 20.79 -26.51
C PRO A 159 6.99 21.53 -25.22
N GLY A 160 8.19 22.11 -25.19
CA GLY A 160 8.67 22.87 -24.03
C GLY A 160 7.68 23.97 -23.61
N MET A 161 7.53 24.17 -22.31
CA MET A 161 6.55 25.10 -21.73
C MET A 161 7.24 26.05 -20.75
N SER A 162 7.28 27.34 -21.12
CA SER A 162 7.74 28.40 -20.22
C SER A 162 6.58 28.97 -19.41
N LEU A 163 6.10 28.20 -18.41
CA LEU A 163 5.05 28.66 -17.50
C LEU A 163 5.66 29.49 -16.36
N ALA A 164 5.35 30.78 -16.30
CA ALA A 164 5.92 31.71 -15.31
C ALA A 164 5.57 31.34 -13.85
N PRO A 165 6.33 31.84 -12.85
CA PRO A 165 6.07 31.59 -11.43
C PRO A 165 4.63 31.86 -11.03
N ARG A 166 4.07 30.98 -10.18
CA ARG A 166 2.68 31.06 -9.68
C ARG A 166 1.59 31.04 -10.76
N GLN A 167 1.92 30.76 -12.03
CA GLN A 167 0.95 30.66 -13.11
C GLN A 167 0.41 29.24 -13.28
N THR A 168 -0.68 29.16 -14.04
CA THR A 168 -1.40 27.93 -14.35
C THR A 168 -1.72 27.90 -15.83
N GLN A 169 -1.62 26.75 -16.46
CA GLN A 169 -1.98 26.56 -17.86
C GLN A 169 -2.72 25.23 -18.07
N GLU A 170 -3.80 25.27 -18.85
CA GLU A 170 -4.47 24.05 -19.32
C GLU A 170 -3.78 23.56 -20.60
N VAL A 171 -3.51 22.27 -20.67
CA VAL A 171 -2.94 21.61 -21.84
C VAL A 171 -3.68 20.32 -22.17
N THR A 172 -3.53 19.89 -23.41
CA THR A 172 -4.02 18.60 -23.88
C THR A 172 -2.84 17.69 -24.12
N ILE A 173 -2.79 16.57 -23.41
CA ILE A 173 -1.81 15.51 -23.62
C ILE A 173 -2.14 14.79 -24.94
N PRO A 174 -1.20 14.69 -25.89
CA PRO A 174 -1.47 14.24 -27.24
C PRO A 174 -1.46 12.70 -27.37
N PHE A 175 -2.14 11.99 -26.47
CA PHE A 175 -2.36 10.56 -26.66
C PHE A 175 -3.53 10.32 -27.62
N SER A 176 -3.49 9.23 -28.37
CA SER A 176 -4.65 8.76 -29.15
C SER A 176 -5.48 7.82 -28.28
N LYS A 177 -6.81 7.93 -28.31
CA LYS A 177 -7.67 6.98 -27.58
C LYS A 177 -7.37 5.54 -28.06
N PRO A 178 -6.96 4.62 -27.17
CA PRO A 178 -6.62 3.26 -27.57
C PRO A 178 -7.88 2.43 -27.87
N ILE A 179 -7.68 1.26 -28.47
CA ILE A 179 -8.71 0.22 -28.51
C ILE A 179 -8.91 -0.28 -27.08
N LEU A 180 -10.14 -0.17 -26.57
CA LEU A 180 -10.44 -0.51 -25.19
C LEU A 180 -10.56 -2.03 -25.03
N LYS A 181 -9.71 -2.59 -24.18
CA LYS A 181 -9.82 -3.96 -23.65
C LYS A 181 -10.90 -4.01 -22.57
N ALA A 182 -11.80 -4.99 -22.63
CA ALA A 182 -12.84 -5.21 -21.62
C ALA A 182 -12.21 -5.51 -20.25
N GLY A 183 -12.74 -4.91 -19.18
CA GLY A 183 -12.25 -5.03 -17.81
C GLY A 183 -10.97 -4.26 -17.49
N ALA A 184 -10.28 -3.70 -18.48
CA ALA A 184 -8.99 -3.04 -18.27
C ALA A 184 -9.11 -1.67 -17.60
N GLU A 185 -8.11 -1.33 -16.80
CA GLU A 185 -7.94 -0.03 -16.18
C GLU A 185 -6.87 0.81 -16.89
N TYR A 186 -7.18 2.07 -17.18
CA TYR A 186 -6.27 2.97 -17.90
C TYR A 186 -5.75 4.07 -16.99
N TRP A 187 -4.46 4.37 -17.09
CA TRP A 187 -3.80 5.41 -16.31
C TRP A 187 -3.01 6.35 -17.20
N LEU A 188 -3.15 7.66 -16.94
CA LEU A 188 -2.34 8.72 -17.53
C LEU A 188 -1.38 9.24 -16.47
N LYS A 189 -0.08 9.09 -16.69
CA LYS A 189 0.96 9.64 -15.84
C LYS A 189 1.65 10.82 -16.53
N ILE A 190 1.89 11.88 -15.79
CA ILE A 190 2.61 13.08 -16.24
C ILE A 190 3.85 13.22 -15.36
N ILE A 191 5.00 13.39 -15.98
CA ILE A 191 6.31 13.39 -15.33
C ILE A 191 7.03 14.69 -15.73
N PHE A 192 7.60 15.37 -14.74
CA PHE A 192 8.42 16.55 -14.93
C PHE A 192 9.85 16.20 -14.52
N ALA A 193 10.76 16.18 -15.48
CA ALA A 193 12.15 15.79 -15.27
C ALA A 193 13.09 16.93 -15.68
N LEU A 194 14.27 17.04 -15.04
CA LEU A 194 15.25 18.05 -15.42
C LEU A 194 15.66 17.89 -16.88
N ALA A 195 15.58 18.97 -17.66
CA ALA A 195 15.97 18.97 -19.07
C ALA A 195 17.50 18.93 -19.25
N GLU A 196 18.25 19.41 -18.27
CA GLU A 196 19.71 19.53 -18.26
C GLU A 196 20.27 19.20 -16.87
N ASP A 197 21.57 18.92 -16.81
CA ASP A 197 22.29 18.73 -15.55
C ASP A 197 22.25 19.99 -14.68
N THR A 198 22.18 19.78 -13.36
CA THR A 198 22.29 20.82 -12.35
C THR A 198 23.37 20.47 -11.33
N LEU A 199 23.70 21.40 -10.43
CA LEU A 199 24.69 21.15 -9.38
C LEU A 199 24.29 20.02 -8.40
N TRP A 200 23.01 19.65 -8.32
CA TRP A 200 22.49 18.73 -7.32
C TRP A 200 21.86 17.46 -7.89
N ALA A 201 21.59 17.41 -9.20
CA ALA A 201 21.11 16.24 -9.90
C ALA A 201 21.40 16.33 -11.40
N GLU A 202 21.57 15.17 -12.01
CA GLU A 202 21.70 14.99 -13.46
C GLU A 202 20.38 15.28 -14.18
N SER A 203 20.43 15.50 -15.49
CA SER A 203 19.25 15.51 -16.37
C SER A 203 18.43 14.24 -16.19
N ASP A 204 17.15 14.28 -16.56
CA ASP A 204 16.16 13.21 -16.34
C ASP A 204 15.78 12.97 -14.86
N HIS A 205 16.37 13.68 -13.89
CA HIS A 205 15.89 13.63 -12.51
C HIS A 205 14.44 14.13 -12.42
N VAL A 206 13.53 13.25 -11.99
CA VAL A 206 12.11 13.58 -11.82
C VAL A 206 11.91 14.47 -10.60
N VAL A 207 11.47 15.71 -10.82
CA VAL A 207 11.17 16.70 -9.77
C VAL A 207 9.71 16.70 -9.34
N ALA A 208 8.80 16.24 -10.22
CA ALA A 208 7.39 16.13 -9.93
C ALA A 208 6.74 15.07 -10.85
N TRP A 209 5.66 14.46 -10.39
CA TRP A 209 4.79 13.65 -11.25
C TRP A 209 3.38 13.60 -10.66
N ASP A 210 2.40 13.33 -11.50
CA ASP A 210 1.02 13.03 -11.08
C ASP A 210 0.44 11.94 -12.00
N GLN A 211 -0.51 11.16 -11.47
CA GLN A 211 -1.12 10.06 -12.20
C GLN A 211 -2.64 10.06 -11.99
N PHE A 212 -3.38 9.87 -13.08
CA PHE A 212 -4.84 9.92 -13.10
C PHE A 212 -5.41 8.66 -13.71
N LYS A 213 -6.45 8.10 -13.09
CA LYS A 213 -7.27 7.08 -13.73
C LYS A 213 -8.01 7.72 -14.90
N VAL A 214 -7.92 7.11 -16.07
CA VAL A 214 -8.60 7.59 -17.29
C VAL A 214 -9.95 6.87 -17.39
N PRO A 215 -11.09 7.58 -17.23
CA PRO A 215 -12.40 6.97 -17.16
C PRO A 215 -12.96 6.72 -18.57
N PHE A 216 -12.28 5.86 -19.35
CA PHE A 216 -12.85 5.38 -20.61
C PHE A 216 -14.09 4.52 -20.35
N ASP A 217 -15.01 4.53 -21.31
CA ASP A 217 -16.18 3.65 -21.32
C ASP A 217 -15.77 2.22 -21.71
N VAL A 218 -15.24 1.51 -20.71
CA VAL A 218 -14.71 0.15 -20.84
C VAL A 218 -15.82 -0.85 -20.55
N ALA A 219 -16.04 -1.79 -21.48
CA ALA A 219 -16.95 -2.90 -21.25
C ALA A 219 -16.48 -3.74 -20.04
N PRO A 220 -17.39 -4.29 -19.22
CA PRO A 220 -17.00 -5.22 -18.16
C PRO A 220 -16.21 -6.41 -18.69
N ALA A 221 -15.33 -6.97 -17.87
CA ALA A 221 -14.70 -8.26 -18.19
C ALA A 221 -15.78 -9.33 -18.44
N ALA A 222 -15.52 -10.26 -19.35
CA ALA A 222 -16.43 -11.36 -19.61
C ALA A 222 -16.60 -12.22 -18.35
N GLU A 223 -17.82 -12.65 -18.06
CA GLU A 223 -18.07 -13.63 -17.01
C GLU A 223 -17.44 -14.98 -17.38
N ALA A 224 -16.93 -15.69 -16.38
CA ALA A 224 -16.36 -17.00 -16.59
C ALA A 224 -17.46 -17.99 -17.02
N ASN A 225 -17.22 -18.74 -18.10
CA ASN A 225 -18.13 -19.79 -18.56
C ASN A 225 -17.99 -21.04 -17.70
N VAL A 226 -18.72 -21.07 -16.58
CA VAL A 226 -18.68 -22.19 -15.61
C VAL A 226 -19.05 -23.53 -16.25
N ASP A 227 -20.04 -23.55 -17.14
CA ASP A 227 -20.51 -24.80 -17.75
C ASP A 227 -19.50 -25.39 -18.75
N GLY A 228 -18.49 -24.61 -19.16
CA GLY A 228 -17.38 -25.06 -20.00
C GLY A 228 -16.14 -25.52 -19.23
N MET A 229 -16.16 -25.48 -17.90
CA MET A 229 -15.04 -25.92 -17.05
C MET A 229 -15.05 -27.44 -16.84
N ALA A 230 -13.91 -27.98 -16.40
CA ALA A 230 -13.81 -29.38 -16.00
C ALA A 230 -14.70 -29.69 -14.78
N GLU A 231 -15.17 -30.92 -14.67
CA GLU A 231 -15.90 -31.37 -13.48
C GLU A 231 -14.94 -31.54 -12.30
N LEU A 232 -15.47 -31.33 -11.10
CA LEU A 232 -14.76 -31.46 -9.84
C LEU A 232 -15.23 -32.70 -9.11
N GLU A 233 -14.30 -33.39 -8.46
CA GLU A 233 -14.61 -34.45 -7.51
C GLU A 233 -14.54 -33.91 -6.07
N LEU A 234 -15.66 -33.95 -5.36
CA LEU A 234 -15.75 -33.65 -3.93
C LEU A 234 -15.66 -34.93 -3.09
N GLN A 235 -14.62 -35.05 -2.28
CA GLN A 235 -14.48 -36.10 -1.28
C GLN A 235 -14.48 -35.51 0.14
N GLN A 236 -15.19 -36.18 1.06
CA GLN A 236 -15.30 -35.73 2.45
C GLN A 236 -14.97 -36.87 3.41
N SER A 237 -14.17 -36.57 4.42
CA SER A 237 -13.89 -37.44 5.56
C SER A 237 -14.21 -36.73 6.88
N ASP A 238 -13.98 -37.39 8.00
CA ASP A 238 -14.11 -36.77 9.33
C ASP A 238 -13.05 -35.68 9.58
N LYS A 239 -11.93 -35.71 8.83
CA LYS A 239 -10.79 -34.81 9.08
C LYS A 239 -10.66 -33.70 8.05
N VAL A 240 -10.95 -33.99 6.79
CA VAL A 240 -10.67 -33.09 5.66
C VAL A 240 -11.78 -33.14 4.63
N ILE A 241 -11.87 -32.07 3.85
CA ILE A 241 -12.64 -31.95 2.61
C ILE A 241 -11.63 -31.76 1.49
N THR A 242 -11.70 -32.61 0.46
CA THR A 242 -10.81 -32.59 -0.69
C THR A 242 -11.62 -32.31 -1.95
N VAL A 243 -11.17 -31.35 -2.75
CA VAL A 243 -11.73 -31.03 -4.06
C VAL A 243 -10.64 -31.24 -5.10
N THR A 244 -10.91 -32.13 -6.06
CA THR A 244 -9.95 -32.50 -7.11
C THR A 244 -10.50 -32.05 -8.47
N GLY A 245 -9.68 -31.33 -9.23
CA GLY A 245 -9.91 -31.05 -10.65
C GLY A 245 -8.90 -31.81 -11.53
N ASP A 246 -8.80 -31.43 -12.80
CA ASP A 246 -7.94 -32.13 -13.77
C ASP A 246 -6.45 -32.15 -13.38
N ASP A 247 -5.93 -31.01 -12.93
CA ASP A 247 -4.52 -30.81 -12.62
C ASP A 247 -4.27 -30.20 -11.24
N PHE A 248 -5.29 -30.07 -10.41
CA PHE A 248 -5.17 -29.47 -9.09
C PHE A 248 -5.95 -30.19 -7.99
N THR A 249 -5.55 -29.97 -6.75
CA THR A 249 -6.26 -30.47 -5.57
C THR A 249 -6.23 -29.43 -4.45
N VAL A 250 -7.41 -29.14 -3.90
CA VAL A 250 -7.61 -28.27 -2.73
C VAL A 250 -8.01 -29.12 -1.54
N THR A 251 -7.31 -28.99 -0.41
CA THR A 251 -7.68 -29.66 0.84
C THR A 251 -7.98 -28.65 1.94
N VAL A 252 -9.18 -28.74 2.54
CA VAL A 252 -9.60 -27.95 3.70
C VAL A 252 -9.69 -28.85 4.93
N GLY A 253 -8.99 -28.49 6.00
CA GLY A 253 -9.05 -29.21 7.26
C GLY A 253 -10.31 -28.87 8.04
N LYS A 254 -11.07 -29.87 8.51
CA LYS A 254 -12.27 -29.63 9.33
C LYS A 254 -11.95 -29.09 10.72
N LYS A 255 -10.77 -29.39 11.26
CA LYS A 255 -10.29 -28.85 12.55
C LYS A 255 -9.83 -27.41 12.44
N SER A 256 -9.18 -27.03 11.34
CA SER A 256 -8.67 -25.69 11.13
C SER A 256 -9.69 -24.78 10.43
N GLY A 257 -10.63 -25.32 9.65
CA GLY A 257 -11.51 -24.54 8.78
C GLY A 257 -10.72 -23.73 7.73
N ALA A 258 -9.50 -24.16 7.40
CA ALA A 258 -8.57 -23.45 6.53
C ALA A 258 -8.16 -24.33 5.35
N ILE A 259 -7.76 -23.69 4.24
CA ILE A 259 -7.06 -24.40 3.16
C ILE A 259 -5.68 -24.80 3.71
N GLU A 260 -5.45 -26.11 3.82
CA GLU A 260 -4.22 -26.71 4.36
C GLU A 260 -3.25 -27.14 3.27
N SER A 261 -3.74 -27.37 2.05
CA SER A 261 -2.95 -27.75 0.87
C SER A 261 -3.65 -27.24 -0.39
N LEU A 262 -2.85 -26.74 -1.33
CA LEU A 262 -3.26 -26.38 -2.69
C LEU A 262 -2.15 -26.87 -3.62
N LYS A 263 -2.44 -27.92 -4.39
CA LYS A 263 -1.49 -28.52 -5.32
C LYS A 263 -1.91 -28.28 -6.75
N PHE A 264 -0.94 -27.98 -7.60
CA PHE A 264 -1.06 -28.01 -9.07
C PHE A 264 -0.02 -29.01 -9.61
N GLY A 265 -0.48 -30.09 -10.22
CA GLY A 265 0.32 -31.29 -10.46
C GLY A 265 0.98 -31.78 -9.17
N ASP A 266 2.30 -31.91 -9.19
CA ASP A 266 3.10 -32.31 -8.03
C ASP A 266 3.58 -31.13 -7.17
N VAL A 267 3.23 -29.88 -7.52
CA VAL A 267 3.73 -28.67 -6.86
C VAL A 267 2.77 -28.25 -5.75
N GLU A 268 3.24 -28.26 -4.50
CA GLU A 268 2.51 -27.71 -3.36
C GLU A 268 2.73 -26.19 -3.27
N LEU A 269 1.65 -25.43 -3.16
CA LEU A 269 1.69 -23.96 -3.03
C LEU A 269 1.57 -23.50 -1.58
N ILE A 270 1.09 -24.35 -0.66
CA ILE A 270 0.81 -23.98 0.73
C ILE A 270 1.73 -24.78 1.68
N LYS A 271 2.58 -24.05 2.41
CA LYS A 271 3.45 -24.58 3.47
C LYS A 271 2.85 -24.40 4.87
N ARG A 272 2.00 -23.39 5.06
CA ARG A 272 1.17 -23.21 6.28
C ARG A 272 -0.24 -22.76 5.90
N PRO A 273 -1.29 -23.27 6.59
CA PRO A 273 -2.68 -23.05 6.18
C PRO A 273 -3.07 -21.58 6.04
N LEU A 274 -4.00 -21.30 5.13
CA LEU A 274 -4.59 -19.97 4.92
C LEU A 274 -5.59 -19.65 6.04
N ILE A 275 -5.19 -18.82 7.00
CA ILE A 275 -5.99 -18.47 8.17
C ILE A 275 -6.30 -16.97 8.25
N PRO A 276 -7.39 -16.54 8.90
CA PRO A 276 -7.61 -15.13 9.21
C PRO A 276 -6.47 -14.54 10.03
N ASN A 277 -6.08 -13.31 9.70
CA ASN A 277 -5.14 -12.50 10.45
C ASN A 277 -5.69 -11.09 10.68
N PHE A 278 -5.87 -10.76 11.96
CA PHE A 278 -6.41 -9.47 12.42
C PHE A 278 -5.36 -8.55 13.03
N TRP A 279 -4.08 -8.93 12.93
CA TRP A 279 -2.97 -8.26 13.60
C TRP A 279 -1.91 -7.80 12.61
N ARG A 280 -1.18 -6.75 13.01
CA ARG A 280 0.06 -6.30 12.38
C ARG A 280 1.13 -6.15 13.46
N VAL A 281 2.39 -6.37 13.11
CA VAL A 281 3.50 -6.11 14.04
C VAL A 281 3.48 -4.62 14.42
N PRO A 282 3.48 -4.26 15.71
CA PRO A 282 3.43 -2.86 16.14
C PRO A 282 4.64 -2.07 15.64
N ILE A 283 4.38 -0.91 15.05
CA ILE A 283 5.40 0.10 14.72
C ILE A 283 5.67 1.00 15.93
N ASP A 284 6.67 1.88 15.89
CA ASP A 284 6.98 2.74 17.05
C ASP A 284 5.82 3.66 17.43
N ASN A 285 5.07 4.18 16.45
CA ASN A 285 3.83 4.94 16.71
C ASN A 285 2.77 4.11 17.45
N ASP A 286 2.64 2.80 17.16
CA ASP A 286 1.71 1.89 17.83
C ASP A 286 2.13 1.69 19.29
N LYS A 287 3.43 1.47 19.52
CA LYS A 287 3.98 1.37 20.88
C LYS A 287 3.73 2.67 21.65
N GLY A 288 4.02 3.82 21.05
CA GLY A 288 3.84 5.14 21.65
C GLY A 288 2.40 5.48 22.03
N ASN A 289 1.40 4.90 21.35
CA ASN A 289 -0.02 5.12 21.66
C ASN A 289 -0.67 3.98 22.49
N GLY A 290 0.11 2.97 22.89
CA GLY A 290 -0.36 1.81 23.66
C GLY A 290 -1.22 0.83 22.86
N MET A 291 -1.10 0.79 21.53
CA MET A 291 -1.86 -0.10 20.66
C MET A 291 -1.75 -1.59 21.03
N PRO A 292 -0.56 -2.14 21.39
CA PRO A 292 -0.44 -3.55 21.77
C PRO A 292 -1.39 -3.96 22.90
N ASP A 293 -1.55 -3.11 23.91
CA ASP A 293 -2.44 -3.37 25.05
C ASP A 293 -3.90 -3.10 24.69
N ARG A 294 -4.17 -1.96 24.05
CA ARG A 294 -5.53 -1.52 23.69
C ARG A 294 -6.21 -2.46 22.70
N LEU A 295 -5.46 -2.98 21.73
CA LEU A 295 -5.97 -3.77 20.61
C LEU A 295 -5.60 -5.26 20.73
N GLY A 296 -4.88 -5.66 21.79
CA GLY A 296 -4.27 -7.00 21.93
C GLY A 296 -5.25 -8.17 21.83
N VAL A 297 -6.54 -7.94 22.08
CA VAL A 297 -7.62 -8.92 21.86
C VAL A 297 -7.62 -9.50 20.44
N TRP A 298 -7.18 -8.71 19.44
CA TRP A 298 -7.13 -9.13 18.04
C TRP A 298 -5.87 -9.94 17.68
N LYS A 299 -4.80 -9.87 18.47
CA LYS A 299 -3.47 -10.43 18.15
C LYS A 299 -3.51 -11.92 17.82
N ARG A 300 -4.34 -12.66 18.55
CA ARG A 300 -4.49 -14.11 18.43
C ARG A 300 -5.88 -14.54 17.95
N ALA A 301 -6.78 -13.59 17.65
CA ALA A 301 -8.17 -13.88 17.36
C ALA A 301 -8.36 -14.81 16.15
N GLY A 302 -7.55 -14.65 15.11
CA GLY A 302 -7.58 -15.54 13.94
C GLY A 302 -7.08 -16.96 14.24
N PRO A 303 -5.81 -17.12 14.69
CA PRO A 303 -5.24 -18.43 15.02
C PRO A 303 -5.98 -19.21 16.13
N ASP A 304 -6.51 -18.52 17.15
CA ASP A 304 -7.17 -19.13 18.33
C ASP A 304 -8.69 -19.18 18.18
N ARG A 305 -9.22 -19.04 16.96
CA ARG A 305 -10.65 -19.21 16.68
C ARG A 305 -11.13 -20.63 16.99
N THR A 306 -12.37 -20.75 17.44
CA THR A 306 -13.05 -22.04 17.59
C THR A 306 -13.85 -22.33 16.34
N ILE A 307 -13.57 -23.46 15.67
CA ILE A 307 -14.38 -23.90 14.53
C ILE A 307 -15.69 -24.50 15.05
N ASN A 308 -16.81 -23.93 14.59
CA ASN A 308 -18.15 -24.35 14.97
C ASN A 308 -18.74 -25.32 13.94
N GLU A 309 -18.52 -25.04 12.66
CA GLU A 309 -19.10 -25.80 11.55
C GLU A 309 -18.20 -25.73 10.32
N VAL A 310 -18.07 -26.87 9.62
CA VAL A 310 -17.44 -26.97 8.30
C VAL A 310 -18.30 -27.88 7.43
N GLY A 311 -18.85 -27.33 6.36
CA GLY A 311 -19.68 -28.06 5.39
C GLY A 311 -19.22 -27.82 3.96
N ALA A 312 -19.44 -28.80 3.08
CA ALA A 312 -19.21 -28.64 1.65
C ALA A 312 -20.37 -29.19 0.82
N GLU A 313 -20.61 -28.53 -0.30
CA GLU A 313 -21.66 -28.84 -1.26
C GLU A 313 -21.11 -28.79 -2.69
N GLN A 314 -21.42 -29.82 -3.49
CA GLN A 314 -21.21 -29.82 -4.92
C GLN A 314 -22.37 -29.07 -5.58
N VAL A 315 -22.21 -27.76 -5.80
CA VAL A 315 -23.27 -26.87 -6.30
C VAL A 315 -23.60 -27.17 -7.77
N LYS A 316 -22.56 -27.49 -8.55
CA LYS A 316 -22.60 -27.95 -9.94
C LYS A 316 -21.50 -28.99 -10.13
N PRO A 317 -21.51 -29.80 -11.22
CA PRO A 317 -20.36 -30.66 -11.53
C PRO A 317 -19.03 -29.90 -11.50
N GLN A 318 -18.99 -28.63 -11.94
CA GLN A 318 -17.79 -27.80 -12.03
C GLN A 318 -17.55 -26.88 -10.82
N VAL A 319 -18.41 -26.90 -9.79
CA VAL A 319 -18.34 -25.94 -8.68
C VAL A 319 -18.60 -26.61 -7.34
N VAL A 320 -17.65 -26.46 -6.42
CA VAL A 320 -17.78 -26.87 -5.01
C VAL A 320 -17.74 -25.65 -4.12
N CYS A 321 -18.66 -25.55 -3.18
CA CYS A 321 -18.67 -24.53 -2.15
C CYS A 321 -18.37 -25.17 -0.79
N ILE A 322 -17.37 -24.64 -0.09
CA ILE A 322 -16.99 -25.03 1.28
C ILE A 322 -17.28 -23.85 2.20
N SER A 323 -18.09 -24.06 3.22
CA SER A 323 -18.45 -23.05 4.21
C SER A 323 -17.87 -23.40 5.58
N VAL A 324 -17.34 -22.39 6.25
CA VAL A 324 -16.75 -22.49 7.59
C VAL A 324 -17.39 -21.42 8.46
N ARG A 325 -17.86 -21.81 9.64
CA ARG A 325 -18.25 -20.90 10.72
C ARG A 325 -17.31 -21.09 11.90
N ALA A 326 -16.84 -19.99 12.46
CA ALA A 326 -15.97 -19.98 13.62
C ALA A 326 -16.33 -18.84 14.56
N SER A 327 -16.05 -19.04 15.85
CA SER A 327 -16.14 -18.00 16.86
C SER A 327 -14.75 -17.49 17.19
N LEU A 328 -14.56 -16.17 17.16
CA LEU A 328 -13.29 -15.56 17.58
C LEU A 328 -13.26 -15.35 19.10
N PRO A 329 -12.12 -15.56 19.78
CA PRO A 329 -11.98 -15.25 21.20
C PRO A 329 -12.14 -13.75 21.48
N ALA A 330 -12.00 -12.90 20.47
CA ALA A 330 -12.33 -11.48 20.53
C ALA A 330 -13.85 -11.27 20.55
N GLY A 331 -14.42 -11.20 21.77
CA GLY A 331 -15.83 -10.85 21.95
C GLY A 331 -16.84 -11.86 21.41
N ASN A 332 -16.42 -13.10 21.17
CA ASN A 332 -17.22 -14.16 20.56
C ASN A 332 -17.84 -13.73 19.20
N CYS A 333 -17.07 -13.00 18.38
CA CYS A 333 -17.50 -12.61 17.05
C CYS A 333 -17.74 -13.84 16.16
N ASP A 334 -18.79 -13.78 15.34
CA ASP A 334 -19.04 -14.78 14.30
C ASP A 334 -18.16 -14.47 13.10
N TYR A 335 -17.34 -15.43 12.71
CA TYR A 335 -16.46 -15.35 11.56
C TYR A 335 -16.84 -16.44 10.57
N ARG A 336 -17.09 -16.04 9.32
CA ARG A 336 -17.44 -16.95 8.25
C ARG A 336 -16.40 -16.90 7.15
N SER A 337 -15.98 -18.06 6.68
CA SER A 337 -15.23 -18.20 5.42
C SER A 337 -16.03 -19.05 4.43
N ILE A 338 -16.03 -18.64 3.18
CA ILE A 338 -16.57 -19.41 2.05
C ILE A 338 -15.44 -19.59 1.05
N TYR A 339 -15.16 -20.84 0.69
CA TYR A 339 -14.24 -21.20 -0.38
C TYR A 339 -15.05 -21.78 -1.53
N THR A 340 -15.15 -21.05 -2.64
CA THR A 340 -15.79 -21.54 -3.86
C THR A 340 -14.72 -21.98 -4.84
N VAL A 341 -14.62 -23.29 -5.07
CA VAL A 341 -13.67 -23.91 -5.98
C VAL A 341 -14.36 -24.15 -7.32
N TYR A 342 -13.75 -23.67 -8.40
CA TYR A 342 -14.22 -23.84 -9.77
C TYR A 342 -13.37 -24.87 -10.52
N GLY A 343 -13.96 -25.50 -11.54
CA GLY A 343 -13.28 -26.43 -12.45
C GLY A 343 -12.08 -25.85 -13.19
N SER A 344 -11.94 -24.52 -13.22
CA SER A 344 -10.76 -23.81 -13.73
C SER A 344 -9.53 -23.87 -12.81
N GLY A 345 -9.69 -24.28 -11.54
CA GLY A 345 -8.67 -24.14 -10.50
C GLY A 345 -8.80 -22.85 -9.67
N ASP A 346 -9.70 -21.93 -10.05
CA ASP A 346 -9.94 -20.72 -9.27
C ASP A 346 -10.57 -21.06 -7.92
N VAL A 347 -10.05 -20.44 -6.85
CA VAL A 347 -10.61 -20.53 -5.50
C VAL A 347 -10.99 -19.13 -5.03
N VAL A 348 -12.29 -18.83 -5.06
CA VAL A 348 -12.83 -17.58 -4.53
C VAL A 348 -12.97 -17.70 -3.02
N VAL A 349 -12.33 -16.79 -2.29
CA VAL A 349 -12.32 -16.77 -0.82
C VAL A 349 -13.09 -15.55 -0.32
N GLU A 350 -14.22 -15.78 0.32
CA GLU A 350 -15.04 -14.74 0.94
C GLU A 350 -14.98 -14.86 2.45
N ASN A 351 -14.82 -13.73 3.14
CA ASN A 351 -14.77 -13.70 4.60
C ASN A 351 -15.69 -12.62 5.14
N SER A 352 -16.44 -12.95 6.18
CA SER A 352 -17.22 -11.97 6.94
C SER A 352 -16.93 -12.10 8.43
N LEU A 353 -17.10 -10.98 9.14
CA LEU A 353 -16.95 -10.90 10.59
C LEU A 353 -18.09 -10.05 11.14
N GLU A 354 -18.84 -10.63 12.06
CA GLU A 354 -19.95 -9.97 12.73
C GLU A 354 -19.70 -10.00 14.24
N LYS A 355 -19.76 -8.81 14.86
CA LYS A 355 -19.69 -8.71 16.32
C LYS A 355 -21.10 -8.80 16.91
N PRO A 356 -21.29 -9.37 18.11
CA PRO A 356 -22.56 -9.28 18.80
C PRO A 356 -22.94 -7.83 19.12
N GLU A 357 -24.24 -7.51 19.12
CA GLU A 357 -24.74 -6.13 19.32
C GLU A 357 -24.23 -5.49 20.62
N ASN A 358 -24.25 -6.26 21.71
CA ASN A 358 -23.91 -5.80 23.06
C ASN A 358 -22.40 -5.89 23.39
N VAL A 359 -21.55 -6.18 22.40
CA VAL A 359 -20.10 -6.25 22.60
C VAL A 359 -19.45 -5.00 22.00
N ASN A 360 -18.73 -4.28 22.86
CA ASN A 360 -17.86 -3.19 22.44
C ASN A 360 -16.44 -3.74 22.23
N LEU A 361 -15.92 -3.61 21.01
CA LEU A 361 -14.57 -4.04 20.66
C LEU A 361 -13.75 -2.85 20.20
N PRO A 362 -12.44 -2.84 20.47
CA PRO A 362 -11.59 -1.77 19.99
C PRO A 362 -11.37 -1.92 18.48
N ASN A 363 -10.88 -0.85 17.84
CA ASN A 363 -10.62 -0.83 16.40
C ASN A 363 -9.79 -2.03 15.94
N LEU A 364 -10.10 -2.53 14.75
CA LEU A 364 -9.44 -3.67 14.15
C LEU A 364 -8.14 -3.22 13.44
N PRO A 365 -6.95 -3.74 13.82
CA PRO A 365 -5.68 -3.33 13.20
C PRO A 365 -5.54 -3.71 11.71
N ARG A 366 -6.10 -4.86 11.33
CA ARG A 366 -6.07 -5.42 9.98
C ARG A 366 -7.26 -6.36 9.80
N PHE A 367 -7.78 -6.45 8.59
CA PHE A 367 -8.69 -7.51 8.18
C PHE A 367 -8.11 -8.22 6.96
N GLY A 368 -7.77 -9.50 7.08
CA GLY A 368 -7.20 -10.25 5.97
C GLY A 368 -6.88 -11.69 6.34
N MET A 369 -6.17 -12.36 5.45
CA MET A 369 -5.72 -13.74 5.62
C MET A 369 -4.19 -13.81 5.62
N GLN A 370 -3.62 -14.89 6.14
CA GLN A 370 -2.19 -15.17 6.13
C GLN A 370 -1.97 -16.66 5.85
N MET A 371 -1.00 -16.96 4.98
CA MET A 371 -0.47 -18.31 4.74
C MET A 371 1.06 -18.23 4.62
N ALA A 372 1.72 -19.38 4.50
CA ALA A 372 3.11 -19.43 4.05
C ALA A 372 3.19 -20.27 2.78
N MET A 373 4.00 -19.84 1.83
CA MET A 373 4.35 -20.60 0.63
C MET A 373 5.73 -21.25 0.79
N PRO A 374 6.07 -22.25 -0.02
CA PRO A 374 7.44 -22.75 -0.12
C PRO A 374 8.44 -21.65 -0.53
N GLU A 375 9.71 -21.80 -0.15
CA GLU A 375 10.72 -20.74 -0.26
C GLU A 375 11.24 -20.56 -1.71
N GLU A 376 11.08 -21.57 -2.54
CA GLU A 376 11.36 -21.52 -3.97
C GLU A 376 10.52 -20.48 -4.73
N PHE A 377 9.39 -20.04 -4.17
CA PHE A 377 8.57 -18.93 -4.68
C PHE A 377 9.09 -17.59 -4.17
N ASN A 378 10.26 -17.16 -4.66
CA ASN A 378 10.97 -15.99 -4.16
C ASN A 378 10.84 -14.73 -5.02
N ARG A 379 10.02 -14.73 -6.08
CA ARG A 379 9.78 -13.54 -6.92
C ARG A 379 8.33 -13.10 -6.86
N MET A 380 8.10 -11.83 -6.54
CA MET A 380 6.78 -11.22 -6.54
C MET A 380 6.60 -10.35 -7.79
N THR A 381 5.40 -10.36 -8.36
CA THR A 381 4.96 -9.37 -9.35
C THR A 381 3.56 -8.92 -8.95
N TRP A 382 3.32 -7.61 -8.95
CA TRP A 382 2.00 -7.08 -8.61
C TRP A 382 1.64 -5.90 -9.52
N TYR A 383 0.35 -5.81 -9.82
CA TYR A 383 -0.26 -4.61 -10.37
C TYR A 383 -0.92 -3.84 -9.22
N GLY A 384 -0.44 -2.64 -8.95
CA GLY A 384 -0.88 -1.85 -7.79
C GLY A 384 0.06 -0.69 -7.53
N ARG A 385 0.10 -0.18 -6.29
CA ARG A 385 1.00 0.92 -5.92
C ARG A 385 2.44 0.43 -5.69
N GLY A 386 3.43 1.20 -6.14
CA GLY A 386 4.85 0.88 -5.90
C GLY A 386 5.84 1.89 -6.51
N PRO A 387 7.13 1.53 -6.61
CA PRO A 387 7.71 0.25 -6.17
C PRO A 387 7.90 0.12 -4.64
N GLN A 388 8.01 1.24 -3.93
CA GLN A 388 8.20 1.25 -2.48
C GLN A 388 6.91 0.93 -1.72
N GLU A 389 7.05 0.53 -0.45
CA GLU A 389 5.90 0.28 0.42
C GLU A 389 4.98 1.51 0.57
N SER A 390 3.68 1.25 0.64
CA SER A 390 2.65 2.28 0.88
C SER A 390 1.59 1.77 1.86
N TYR A 391 1.01 2.71 2.61
CA TYR A 391 -0.01 2.47 3.64
C TYR A 391 -1.25 3.34 3.36
N TRP A 392 -2.35 3.10 4.08
CA TRP A 392 -3.62 3.80 3.84
C TRP A 392 -3.45 5.33 3.84
N ASP A 393 -2.67 5.84 4.78
CA ASP A 393 -2.37 7.25 5.03
C ASP A 393 -0.99 7.71 4.50
N ARG A 394 -0.27 6.86 3.74
CA ARG A 394 1.02 7.19 3.09
C ARG A 394 1.16 6.46 1.76
N LYS A 395 0.63 7.03 0.68
CA LYS A 395 0.53 6.36 -0.63
C LYS A 395 0.58 7.28 -1.83
N SER A 396 0.59 8.60 -1.64
CA SER A 396 0.56 9.56 -2.75
C SER A 396 1.83 9.49 -3.58
N GLY A 397 2.96 9.15 -2.96
CA GLY A 397 4.25 8.95 -3.60
C GLY A 397 4.43 7.61 -4.31
N ALA A 398 3.43 6.72 -4.29
CA ALA A 398 3.47 5.42 -4.95
C ALA A 398 2.46 5.38 -6.12
N ALA A 399 2.99 5.32 -7.35
CA ALA A 399 2.17 5.26 -8.57
C ALA A 399 1.55 3.87 -8.75
N VAL A 400 0.43 3.79 -9.48
CA VAL A 400 -0.16 2.52 -9.91
C VAL A 400 0.57 2.01 -11.15
N GLY A 401 1.02 0.76 -11.15
CA GLY A 401 1.74 0.13 -12.25
C GLY A 401 2.05 -1.33 -11.96
N ILE A 402 2.79 -1.99 -12.87
CA ILE A 402 3.34 -3.33 -12.65
C ILE A 402 4.74 -3.19 -12.05
N TYR A 403 4.97 -3.88 -10.93
CA TYR A 403 6.25 -3.93 -10.24
C TYR A 403 6.64 -5.39 -9.98
N SER A 404 7.95 -5.67 -9.95
CA SER A 404 8.47 -7.00 -9.65
C SER A 404 9.82 -6.91 -8.96
N GLY A 405 10.11 -7.88 -8.09
CA GLY A 405 11.37 -7.99 -7.36
C GLY A 405 11.48 -9.31 -6.62
N GLN A 406 12.66 -9.60 -6.06
CA GLN A 406 12.80 -10.70 -5.11
C GLN A 406 12.03 -10.37 -3.82
N VAL A 407 11.49 -11.38 -3.14
CA VAL A 407 10.72 -11.22 -1.89
C VAL A 407 11.56 -10.51 -0.82
N GLU A 408 12.87 -10.71 -0.79
CA GLU A 408 13.78 -10.05 0.14
C GLU A 408 14.01 -8.57 -0.20
N GLU A 409 13.94 -8.19 -1.48
CA GLU A 409 14.17 -6.82 -1.95
C GLU A 409 12.96 -5.90 -1.74
N VAL A 410 11.76 -6.47 -1.58
CA VAL A 410 10.53 -5.70 -1.34
C VAL A 410 10.30 -5.38 0.14
N ILE A 411 11.13 -5.92 1.03
CA ILE A 411 11.09 -5.66 2.47
C ILE A 411 12.06 -4.50 2.78
N HIS A 412 11.59 -3.53 3.56
CA HIS A 412 12.44 -2.46 4.08
C HIS A 412 12.92 -2.80 5.49
N ASP A 413 14.24 -2.77 5.69
CA ASP A 413 14.88 -2.95 6.98
C ASP A 413 14.90 -1.60 7.74
N TYR A 414 13.96 -1.45 8.67
CA TYR A 414 13.81 -0.29 9.56
C TYR A 414 14.82 -0.30 10.72
#